data_AF-A0A4R1RGJ4-F1
#
_entry.id   AF-A0A4R1RGJ4-F1
#
_cell.length_a   1.000
_cell.length_b   1.000
_cell.length_c   1.000
_cell.angle_alpha   90.00
_cell.angle_beta   90.00
_cell.angle_gamma   90.00
#
_symmetry.space_group_name_H-M   'P 1'
#
loop_
_entity.id
_entity.type
_entity.pdbx_description
1 polymer ?
#
loop_
_entity_poly.entity_id
_entity_poly.type
_entity_poly.pdbx_seq_one_letter_code
_entity_poly.pdbx_strand_id
1 'polypeptide(L)' 'MARCTLDPEKICDDCGECHYCDLDPDKICDNCCRCLGDADYRAVEITEIIFPKEMKIKRKKASPVRNPAAH' A
#
# COMPACT_ATOMS: atom_id res chain seq x y z
N MET A 1 25.88 -0.78 -8.19
CA MET A 1 25.40 0.53 -7.69
C MET A 1 23.92 0.66 -8.05
N ALA A 2 23.06 0.97 -7.09
CA ALA A 2 21.65 1.25 -7.34
C ALA A 2 21.42 2.73 -7.66
N ARG A 3 20.41 3.04 -8.47
CA ARG A 3 19.93 4.42 -8.68
C ARG A 3 19.03 4.82 -7.52
N CYS A 4 18.96 6.12 -7.24
CA CYS A 4 18.02 6.66 -6.26
C CYS A 4 16.58 6.44 -6.74
N THR A 5 15.69 6.06 -5.82
CA THR A 5 14.26 5.86 -6.12
C THR A 5 13.52 7.17 -6.36
N LEU A 6 13.96 8.26 -5.72
CA LEU A 6 13.37 9.59 -5.89
C LEU A 6 13.92 10.33 -7.11
N ASP A 7 15.17 10.03 -7.50
CA ASP A 7 15.84 10.66 -8.64
C ASP A 7 16.61 9.61 -9.48
N PRO A 8 16.10 9.24 -10.66
CA PRO A 8 16.73 8.22 -11.50
C PRO A 8 18.08 8.63 -12.09
N GLU A 9 18.43 9.92 -12.09
CA GLU A 9 19.74 10.42 -12.56
C GLU A 9 20.82 10.31 -11.47
N LYS A 10 20.41 10.15 -10.20
CA LYS A 10 21.32 10.09 -9.04
C LYS A 10 21.70 8.64 -8.67
N ILE A 11 22.96 8.42 -8.31
CA ILE A 11 23.40 7.20 -7.63
C ILE A 11 22.98 7.27 -6.16
N CYS A 12 22.39 6.19 -5.63
CA CYS A 12 22.00 6.14 -4.22
C CYS A 12 23.25 6.25 -3.31
N ASP A 13 23.21 7.22 -2.40
CA ASP A 13 24.23 7.53 -1.38
C ASP A 13 23.75 7.20 0.05
N ASP A 14 22.65 6.46 0.17
CA ASP A 14 22.02 6.05 1.43
C ASP A 14 21.60 7.24 2.33
N CYS A 15 21.15 8.34 1.72
CA CYS A 15 20.69 9.55 2.44
C CYS A 15 19.45 9.33 3.33
N GLY A 16 18.63 8.33 3.03
CA GLY A 16 17.42 7.99 3.79
C GLY A 16 16.20 8.88 3.53
N GLU A 17 16.27 9.84 2.61
CA GLU A 17 15.16 10.75 2.28
C GLU A 17 13.92 10.01 1.78
N CYS A 18 14.10 8.90 1.05
CA CYS A 18 13.02 8.05 0.55
C CYS A 18 12.20 7.35 1.64
N HIS A 19 12.60 7.46 2.91
CA HIS A 19 11.84 6.95 4.06
C HIS A 19 10.82 7.96 4.62
N TYR A 20 10.86 9.22 4.20
CA TYR A 20 9.94 10.25 4.68
C TYR A 20 8.73 10.41 3.76
N CYS A 21 7.65 10.97 4.30
CA CYS A 21 6.42 11.16 3.56
C CYS A 21 6.48 12.40 2.67
N ASP A 22 6.14 12.25 1.39
CA ASP A 22 6.10 13.37 0.44
C ASP A 22 5.13 14.49 0.83
N LEU A 23 4.10 14.18 1.64
CA LEU A 23 3.12 15.17 2.12
C LEU A 23 3.50 15.78 3.47
N ASP A 24 4.29 15.09 4.28
CA ASP A 24 4.64 15.50 5.63
C ASP A 24 6.11 15.15 5.90
N PRO A 25 7.02 16.14 5.78
CA PRO A 25 8.46 15.90 5.89
C PRO A 25 8.90 15.42 7.27
N ASP A 26 8.10 15.63 8.32
CA ASP A 26 8.39 15.18 9.68
C ASP A 26 7.91 13.74 9.94
N LYS A 27 7.20 13.13 8.98
CA LYS A 27 6.59 11.81 9.11
C LYS A 27 7.39 10.74 8.35
N ILE A 28 7.75 9.65 9.04
CA ILE A 28 8.23 8.42 8.38
C ILE A 28 7.08 7.82 7.55
N CYS A 29 7.36 7.51 6.29
CA CYS A 29 6.40 6.92 5.38
C CYS A 29 5.93 5.55 5.91
N ASP A 30 4.62 5.46 6.16
CA ASP A 30 3.91 4.26 6.57
C ASP A 30 3.19 3.58 5.39
N ASN A 31 3.54 3.98 4.17
CA ASN A 31 2.93 3.51 2.93
C ASN A 31 1.40 3.68 2.89
N CYS A 32 0.88 4.76 3.50
CA CYS A 32 -0.56 5.10 3.48
C CYS A 32 -1.09 5.54 2.10
N CYS A 33 -0.20 5.73 1.12
CA CYS A 33 -0.51 6.08 -0.27
C CYS A 33 -1.27 7.41 -0.49
N ARG A 34 -1.42 8.27 0.54
CA ARG A 34 -2.12 9.55 0.41
C ARG A 34 -1.42 10.54 -0.51
N CYS A 35 -0.09 10.48 -0.59
CA CYS A 35 0.73 11.32 -1.49
C CYS A 35 0.47 11.04 -2.97
N LEU A 36 -0.13 9.89 -3.30
CA LEU A 36 -0.41 9.53 -4.68
C LEU A 36 -1.68 10.22 -5.23
N GLY A 37 -2.49 10.83 -4.36
CA GLY A 37 -3.69 11.60 -4.75
C GLY A 37 -4.80 10.76 -5.40
N ASP A 38 -5.67 11.43 -6.15
CA ASP A 38 -6.72 10.81 -6.98
C ASP A 38 -6.16 10.51 -8.39
N ALA A 39 -5.14 9.65 -8.47
CA ALA A 39 -4.61 9.21 -9.76
C ALA A 39 -5.40 8.02 -10.31
N ASP A 40 -5.51 7.93 -11.64
CA ASP A 40 -6.05 6.74 -12.30
C ASP A 40 -5.09 5.56 -12.13
N TYR A 41 -5.31 4.75 -11.10
CA TYR A 41 -4.53 3.53 -10.89
C TYR A 41 -5.03 2.39 -11.77
N ARG A 42 -4.08 1.58 -12.24
CA ARG A 42 -4.41 0.28 -12.81
C ARG A 42 -4.84 -0.65 -11.69
N ALA A 43 -6.13 -0.96 -11.63
CA ALA A 43 -6.66 -1.98 -10.73
C ALA A 43 -6.57 -3.37 -11.38
N VAL A 44 -6.26 -4.37 -10.56
CA VAL A 44 -6.38 -5.79 -10.94
C VAL A 44 -7.43 -6.41 -10.03
N GLU A 45 -8.52 -6.87 -10.62
CA GLU A 45 -9.58 -7.57 -9.88
C GLU A 45 -9.16 -9.03 -9.61
N ILE A 46 -9.26 -9.45 -8.35
CA ILE A 46 -9.04 -10.85 -7.97
C ILE A 46 -10.38 -11.57 -8.02
N THR A 47 -10.55 -12.42 -9.03
CA THR A 47 -11.79 -13.20 -9.23
C THR A 47 -11.89 -14.39 -8.28
N GLU A 48 -10.77 -15.05 -7.99
CA GLU A 48 -10.72 -16.24 -7.15
C GLU A 48 -9.38 -16.39 -6.42
N ILE A 49 -9.41 -16.95 -5.21
CA ILE A 49 -8.21 -17.35 -4.45
C ILE A 49 -8.21 -18.88 -4.33
N ILE A 50 -7.26 -19.53 -5.01
CA ILE A 50 -7.10 -20.99 -5.00
C ILE A 50 -6.20 -21.39 -3.83
N PHE A 51 -6.70 -22.23 -2.93
CA PHE A 51 -5.94 -22.73 -1.79
C PHE A 51 -5.54 -24.20 -1.97
N PRO A 52 -4.33 -24.60 -1.52
CA PRO A 52 -3.97 -26.01 -1.41
C PRO A 52 -4.95 -26.77 -0.52
N LYS A 53 -5.21 -28.05 -0.83
CA LYS A 53 -6.22 -28.87 -0.13
C LYS A 53 -5.91 -29.05 1.36
N GLU A 54 -4.66 -28.88 1.75
CA GLU A 54 -4.16 -29.08 3.12
C GLU A 54 -4.32 -27.83 3.99
N MET A 55 -4.67 -26.67 3.41
CA MET A 55 -4.76 -25.40 4.13
C MET A 55 -6.11 -25.27 4.86
N LYS A 56 -6.12 -25.48 6.18
CA LYS A 56 -7.32 -25.31 7.03
C LYS A 56 -7.57 -23.83 7.33
N ILE A 57 -8.31 -23.13 6.47
CA ILE A 57 -8.69 -21.73 6.69
C ILE A 57 -9.84 -21.66 7.70
N LYS A 58 -9.58 -21.06 8.86
CA LYS A 58 -10.64 -20.71 9.81
C LYS A 58 -11.33 -19.43 9.33
N ARG A 59 -12.43 -19.56 8.60
CA ARG A 59 -13.31 -18.43 8.29
C ARG A 59 -13.82 -17.84 9.61
N LYS A 60 -13.37 -16.65 10.00
CA LYS A 60 -14.08 -15.86 11.02
C LYS A 60 -15.43 -15.48 10.42
N LYS A 61 -16.51 -15.66 11.17
CA LYS A 61 -17.85 -15.24 10.74
C LYS A 61 -17.79 -13.77 10.31
N ALA A 62 -18.41 -13.43 9.19
CA ALA A 62 -18.55 -12.05 8.75
C ALA A 62 -19.15 -11.25 9.91
N SER A 63 -18.40 -10.28 10.43
CA SER A 63 -18.98 -9.28 11.32
C SER A 63 -19.99 -8.47 10.51
N PRO A 64 -21.16 -8.12 11.07
CA PRO A 64 -22.14 -7.32 10.34
C PRO A 64 -21.46 -6.03 9.87
N VAL A 65 -21.44 -5.83 8.55
CA VAL A 65 -21.00 -4.59 7.93
C VAL A 65 -21.94 -3.50 8.43
N ARG A 66 -21.43 -2.58 9.26
CA ARG A 66 -22.19 -1.39 9.67
C ARG A 66 -22.41 -0.54 8.41
N ASN A 67 -23.66 -0.40 8.01
CA ASN A 67 -24.05 0.45 6.88
C ASN A 67 -23.89 1.93 7.29
N PRO A 68 -23.05 2.72 6.61
CA PRO A 68 -22.87 4.14 6.95
C PRO A 68 -24.05 5.04 6.55
N ALA A 69 -25.10 4.51 5.89
CA ALA A 69 -26.27 5.28 5.44
C ALA A 69 -27.37 5.49 6.52
N ALA A 70 -27.04 5.41 7.81
CA ALA A 70 -27.98 5.65 8.90
C ALA A 70 -27.62 6.91 9.69
N HIS A 71 -27.69 8.08 9.06
CA HIS A 71 -27.83 9.38 9.72
C HIS A 71 -28.58 10.36 8.81
#